data_AF-A0A162TUL9-F1
#
_entry.id   AF-A0A162TUL9-F1
#
_cell.length_a   1.000
_cell.length_b   1.000
_cell.length_c   1.000
_cell.angle_alpha   90.00
_cell.angle_beta   90.00
_cell.angle_gamma   90.00
#
_symmetry.space_group_name_H-M   'P 1'
#
loop_
_entity.id
_entity.type
_entity.pdbx_description
1 polymer ?
#
loop_
_entity_poly.entity_id
_entity_poly.type
_entity_poly.pdbx_seq_one_letter_code
_entity_poly.pdbx_strand_id
1 'polypeptide(L)'
;MKKLPLTNPATKTKYSDLAGAIEIDWEGRISSLVALCREKGINMDQYYLIGFGFVSFEADYVTCKAVLLDSTKYGQTFEEVEESVAKLRSVNAVQKNFQIPYAELEKYIKHINALVFTDIGLAIDEITIKENLADHHYDSDDLPQYS
;
A
#
# COMPACT_ATOMS: atom_id res chain seq x y z
N MET A 1 -21.59 -4.18 11.20
CA MET A 1 -21.42 -5.08 10.04
C MET A 1 -20.60 -4.34 9.00
N LYS A 2 -19.39 -4.80 8.65
CA LYS A 2 -18.52 -4.18 7.63
C LYS A 2 -18.59 -5.04 6.37
N LYS A 3 -19.06 -4.48 5.26
CA LYS A 3 -19.04 -5.11 3.93
C LYS A 3 -17.75 -4.66 3.23
N LEU A 4 -16.95 -5.60 2.73
CA LEU A 4 -15.73 -5.29 1.98
C LEU A 4 -15.99 -5.57 0.49
N PRO A 5 -16.11 -4.55 -0.38
CA PRO A 5 -16.21 -4.80 -1.81
C PRO A 5 -14.88 -5.38 -2.32
N LEU A 6 -14.94 -6.56 -2.94
CA LEU A 6 -13.82 -7.18 -3.64
C LEU A 6 -13.63 -6.46 -4.98
N THR A 7 -13.08 -5.25 -4.98
CA THR A 7 -12.68 -4.60 -6.23
C THR A 7 -11.42 -5.27 -6.75
N ASN A 8 -11.51 -5.88 -7.94
CA ASN A 8 -10.42 -6.52 -8.67
C ASN A 8 -9.16 -5.60 -8.67
N PRO A 9 -8.10 -5.91 -7.90
CA PRO A 9 -6.93 -5.06 -7.88
C PRO A 9 -6.28 -5.06 -9.26
N ALA A 10 -6.13 -3.88 -9.86
CA ALA A 10 -5.55 -3.69 -11.20
C ALA A 10 -4.05 -4.05 -11.29
N THR A 11 -3.49 -4.70 -10.27
CA THR A 11 -2.08 -5.08 -10.20
C THR A 11 -1.95 -6.60 -10.08
N LYS A 12 -2.27 -7.33 -11.14
CA LYS A 12 -1.74 -8.69 -11.34
C LYS A 12 -0.27 -8.58 -11.77
N THR A 13 0.65 -8.76 -10.84
CA THR A 13 2.05 -9.04 -11.21
C THR A 13 2.16 -10.49 -11.68
N LYS A 14 3.12 -10.80 -12.57
CA LYS A 14 3.38 -12.16 -13.11
C LYS A 14 3.71 -13.25 -12.05
N TYR A 15 3.67 -12.90 -10.77
CA TYR A 15 3.98 -13.71 -9.59
C TYR A 15 2.92 -13.54 -8.47
N SER A 16 1.71 -13.04 -8.76
CA SER A 16 0.68 -12.86 -7.73
C SER A 16 -0.13 -14.14 -7.55
N ASP A 17 0.31 -15.01 -6.63
CA ASP A 17 -0.46 -16.20 -6.23
C ASP A 17 -1.70 -15.82 -5.40
N LEU A 18 -1.76 -14.58 -4.91
CA LEU A 18 -2.81 -14.05 -4.05
C LEU A 18 -3.24 -12.66 -4.54
N ALA A 19 -4.53 -12.34 -4.44
CA ALA A 19 -5.04 -10.99 -4.67
C ALA A 19 -5.84 -10.53 -3.44
N GLY A 20 -5.76 -9.24 -3.10
CA GLY A 20 -6.21 -8.77 -1.80
C GLY A 20 -6.56 -7.29 -1.76
N ALA A 21 -7.11 -6.90 -0.62
CA ALA A 21 -7.36 -5.51 -0.27
C ALA A 21 -6.34 -5.08 0.78
N ILE A 22 -5.75 -3.91 0.58
CA ILE A 22 -4.88 -3.27 1.56
C ILE A 22 -5.54 -1.98 2.01
N GLU A 23 -5.96 -1.92 3.27
CA GLU A 23 -6.39 -0.71 3.95
C GLU A 23 -5.26 -0.27 4.88
N ILE A 24 -4.77 0.96 4.72
CA ILE A 24 -3.73 1.49 5.60
C ILE A 24 -4.30 2.71 6.31
N ASP A 25 -4.27 2.66 7.65
CA ASP A 25 -4.69 3.76 8.51
C ASP A 25 -3.48 4.60 8.90
N TRP A 26 -3.42 5.80 8.35
CA TRP A 26 -2.32 6.74 8.50
C TRP A 26 -2.70 7.82 9.51
N GLU A 27 -1.83 8.05 10.48
CA GLU A 27 -1.97 9.23 11.34
C GLU A 27 -1.83 10.48 10.48
N GLY A 28 -2.85 11.35 10.39
CA GLY A 28 -2.77 12.61 9.64
C GLY A 28 -3.04 12.55 8.13
N ARG A 29 -3.51 11.41 7.58
CA ARG A 29 -3.84 11.23 6.13
C ARG A 29 -2.60 11.42 5.23
N ILE A 30 -2.81 11.76 3.94
CA ILE A 30 -1.76 11.90 2.91
C ILE A 30 -0.60 12.84 3.31
N SER A 31 -0.85 13.79 4.22
CA SER A 31 0.15 14.77 4.67
C SER A 31 1.34 14.12 5.39
N SER A 32 1.11 13.05 6.15
CA SER A 32 2.16 12.31 6.85
C SER A 32 3.03 11.48 5.91
N LEU A 33 2.46 11.00 4.80
CA LEU A 33 3.22 10.36 3.73
C LEU A 33 4.12 11.35 2.99
N VAL A 34 3.63 12.57 2.75
CA VAL A 34 4.43 13.65 2.16
C VAL A 34 5.58 14.04 3.10
N ALA A 35 5.31 14.13 4.41
CA ALA A 35 6.33 14.39 5.42
C ALA A 35 7.41 13.29 5.42
N LEU A 36 7.00 12.02 5.46
CA LEU A 36 7.90 10.87 5.37
C LEU A 36 8.76 10.91 4.11
N CYS A 37 8.15 11.18 2.94
CA CYS A 37 8.89 11.28 1.68
C CYS A 37 9.96 12.39 1.74
N ARG A 38 9.60 13.55 2.29
CA ARG A 38 10.52 14.67 2.48
C ARG A 38 11.70 14.30 3.39
N GLU A 39 11.43 13.64 4.51
CA GLU A 39 12.48 13.17 5.43
C GLU A 39 13.42 12.13 4.81
N LYS A 40 12.90 11.32 3.88
CA LYS A 40 13.70 10.34 3.13
C LYS A 40 14.36 10.94 1.87
N GLY A 41 14.42 12.28 1.80
CA GLY A 41 15.18 13.02 0.81
C GLY A 41 14.47 13.20 -0.54
N ILE A 42 13.16 13.01 -0.60
CA ILE A 42 12.37 13.30 -1.81
C ILE A 42 12.02 14.80 -1.81
N ASN A 43 12.35 15.50 -2.90
CA ASN A 43 12.01 16.90 -3.06
C ASN A 43 10.52 17.06 -3.41
N MET A 44 9.68 17.20 -2.38
CA MET A 44 8.23 17.36 -2.53
C MET A 44 7.80 18.70 -3.16
N ASP A 45 8.72 19.64 -3.38
CA ASP A 45 8.44 20.88 -4.11
C ASP A 45 8.59 20.67 -5.64
N GLN A 46 9.35 19.65 -6.04
CA GLN A 46 9.51 19.21 -7.44
C GLN A 46 8.57 18.05 -7.80
N TYR A 47 8.08 17.31 -6.81
CA TYR A 47 7.34 16.08 -7.02
C TYR A 47 6.03 16.02 -6.23
N TYR A 48 4.97 15.57 -6.90
CA TYR A 48 3.67 15.29 -6.31
C TYR A 48 3.50 13.78 -6.08
N LEU A 49 3.13 13.37 -4.86
CA LEU A 49 2.95 11.96 -4.48
C LEU A 49 1.60 11.42 -4.96
N ILE A 50 1.62 10.38 -5.81
CA ILE A 50 0.41 9.72 -6.33
C ILE A 50 0.26 8.26 -5.91
N GLY A 51 1.29 7.68 -5.30
CA GLY A 51 1.23 6.31 -4.82
C GLY A 51 2.31 6.02 -3.80
N PHE A 52 1.97 5.18 -2.83
CA PHE A 52 2.90 4.68 -1.83
C PHE A 52 2.64 3.20 -1.61
N GLY A 53 3.69 2.43 -1.33
CA GLY A 53 3.52 1.02 -1.00
C GLY A 53 4.76 0.39 -0.40
N PHE A 54 4.62 -0.88 -0.06
CA PHE A 54 5.69 -1.71 0.50
C PHE A 54 6.27 -2.61 -0.59
N VAL A 55 7.56 -2.91 -0.48
CA VAL A 55 8.33 -3.73 -1.42
C VAL A 55 8.82 -5.01 -0.75
N SER A 56 9.47 -4.89 0.41
CA SER A 56 9.93 -6.02 1.22
C SER A 56 9.85 -5.69 2.70
N PHE A 57 9.66 -6.71 3.51
CA PHE A 57 9.66 -6.65 4.96
C PHE A 57 10.82 -7.49 5.46
N GLU A 58 11.82 -6.84 6.06
CA GLU A 58 12.95 -7.50 6.69
C GLU A 58 12.77 -7.49 8.21
N ALA A 59 13.70 -8.09 8.96
CA ALA A 59 13.63 -8.12 10.43
C ALA A 59 13.64 -6.73 11.08
N ASP A 60 14.46 -5.81 10.56
CA ASP A 60 14.70 -4.51 11.21
C ASP A 60 14.10 -3.33 10.46
N TYR A 61 13.73 -3.52 9.20
CA TYR A 61 13.22 -2.45 8.34
C TYR A 61 12.22 -2.95 7.32
N VAL A 62 11.44 -2.01 6.78
CA VAL A 62 10.63 -2.19 5.60
C VAL A 62 11.21 -1.38 4.44
N THR A 63 11.22 -1.97 3.24
CA THR A 63 11.50 -1.22 2.01
C THR A 63 10.18 -0.69 1.46
N CYS A 64 10.07 0.63 1.35
CA CYS A 64 8.93 1.32 0.77
C CYS A 64 9.23 1.81 -0.65
N LYS A 65 8.15 2.07 -1.40
CA LYS A 65 8.20 2.75 -2.69
C LYS A 65 7.23 3.93 -2.71
N ALA A 66 7.67 5.05 -3.27
CA ALA A 66 6.85 6.20 -3.61
C ALA A 66 6.79 6.36 -5.13
N VAL A 67 5.60 6.67 -5.65
CA VAL A 67 5.35 6.99 -7.06
C VAL A 67 4.97 8.45 -7.16
N LEU A 68 5.71 9.17 -8.01
CA LEU A 68 5.79 10.62 -8.01
C LEU A 68 5.53 11.17 -9.42
N LEU A 69 4.81 12.28 -9.52
CA LEU A 69 4.68 13.08 -10.75
C LEU A 69 5.55 14.32 -10.65
N ASP A 70 6.13 14.75 -11.77
CA ASP A 70 6.85 16.02 -11.86
C ASP A 70 5.86 17.19 -11.71
N SER A 71 6.00 17.94 -10.63
CA SER A 71 5.09 19.03 -10.29
C SER A 71 5.18 20.21 -11.25
N THR A 72 6.30 20.39 -11.93
CA THR A 72 6.45 21.44 -12.95
C THR A 72 5.64 21.13 -14.22
N LYS A 73 5.34 19.85 -14.44
CA LYS A 73 4.59 19.37 -15.61
C LYS A 73 3.12 19.13 -15.30
N TYR A 74 2.82 18.60 -14.12
CA TYR A 74 1.48 18.11 -13.79
C TYR A 74 0.76 18.94 -12.71
N GLY A 75 1.43 19.88 -12.05
CA GLY A 75 0.84 20.71 -10.99
C GLY A 75 1.36 20.38 -9.58
N GLN A 76 1.09 21.28 -8.65
CA GLN A 76 1.53 21.19 -7.26
C GLN A 76 0.38 20.89 -6.29
N THR A 77 -0.86 21.21 -6.67
CA THR A 77 -2.05 20.95 -5.85
C THR A 77 -2.83 19.75 -6.37
N PHE A 78 -3.71 19.19 -5.53
CA PHE A 78 -4.59 18.10 -5.93
C PHE A 78 -5.45 18.47 -7.16
N GLU A 79 -6.06 19.66 -7.15
CA GLU A 79 -6.93 20.13 -8.24
C GLU A 79 -6.16 20.29 -9.55
N GLU A 80 -4.97 20.90 -9.50
CA GLU A 80 -4.11 21.06 -10.69
C GLU A 80 -3.67 19.72 -11.28
N VAL A 81 -3.29 18.78 -10.41
CA VAL A 81 -2.87 17.44 -10.82
C VAL A 81 -4.04 16.66 -11.38
N GLU A 82 -5.20 16.67 -10.72
CA GLU A 82 -6.42 16.01 -11.20
C GLU A 82 -6.82 16.53 -12.59
N GLU A 83 -6.86 17.84 -12.78
CA GLU A 83 -7.20 18.43 -14.07
C GLU A 83 -6.18 18.07 -15.17
N SER A 84 -4.89 18.11 -14.82
CA SER A 84 -3.79 17.82 -15.75
C SER A 84 -3.79 16.36 -16.20
N VAL A 85 -4.13 15.41 -15.33
CA VAL A 85 -4.10 13.98 -15.65
C VAL A 85 -5.41 13.47 -16.24
N ALA A 86 -6.56 14.09 -15.94
CA ALA A 86 -7.88 13.62 -16.38
C ALA A 86 -8.02 13.46 -17.90
N LYS A 87 -7.28 14.25 -18.68
CA LYS A 87 -7.32 14.26 -20.15
C LYS A 87 -6.26 13.35 -20.79
N LEU A 88 -5.41 12.71 -19.99
CA LEU A 88 -4.27 11.93 -20.46
C LEU A 88 -4.56 10.43 -20.41
N ARG A 89 -4.22 9.72 -21.48
CA ARG A 89 -4.27 8.24 -21.50
C ARG A 89 -3.15 7.60 -20.66
N SER A 90 -2.03 8.29 -20.51
CA SER A 90 -0.87 7.84 -19.74
C SER A 90 -0.05 9.02 -19.25
N VAL A 91 0.67 8.82 -18.15
CA VAL A 91 1.58 9.80 -17.54
C VAL A 91 2.95 9.16 -17.30
N ASN A 92 3.99 9.97 -17.29
CA ASN A 92 5.32 9.52 -16.89
C ASN A 92 5.48 9.81 -15.40
N ALA A 93 5.71 8.75 -14.61
CA ALA A 93 5.94 8.85 -13.17
C ALA A 93 7.38 8.43 -12.83
N VAL A 94 7.90 8.98 -11.75
CA VAL A 94 9.17 8.59 -11.13
C VAL A 94 8.88 7.69 -9.94
N GLN A 95 9.61 6.59 -9.81
CA GLN A 95 9.55 5.73 -8.63
C GLN A 95 10.80 5.94 -7.78
N LYS A 96 10.62 6.06 -6.46
CA LYS A 96 11.72 6.07 -5.50
C LYS A 96 11.51 4.98 -4.45
N ASN A 97 12.51 4.14 -4.27
CA ASN A 97 12.55 3.16 -3.19
C ASN A 97 13.43 3.67 -2.05
N PHE A 98 13.04 3.40 -0.82
CA PHE A 98 13.79 3.76 0.38
C PHE A 98 13.45 2.84 1.54
N GLN A 99 14.41 2.68 2.46
CA GLN A 99 14.28 1.83 3.64
C GLN A 99 13.86 2.65 4.85
N ILE A 100 13.01 2.07 5.69
CA ILE A 100 12.52 2.69 6.92
C ILE A 100 12.58 1.64 8.04
N PRO A 101 13.32 1.90 9.14
CA PRO A 101 13.23 1.07 10.35
C PRO A 101 11.80 1.04 10.90
N TYR A 102 11.33 -0.07 11.46
CA TYR A 102 9.95 -0.16 11.97
C TYR A 102 9.63 0.88 13.06
N ALA A 103 10.59 1.18 13.93
CA ALA A 103 10.48 2.21 14.97
C ALA A 103 10.35 3.64 14.40
N GLU A 104 10.73 3.87 13.14
CA GLU A 104 10.44 5.13 12.46
C GLU A 104 9.10 5.05 11.72
N LEU A 105 8.77 3.89 11.16
CA LEU A 105 7.53 3.67 10.42
C LEU A 105 6.30 3.93 11.28
N GLU A 106 6.32 3.49 12.54
CA GLU A 106 5.19 3.65 13.48
C GLU A 106 4.81 5.11 13.75
N LYS A 107 5.73 6.06 13.50
CA LYS A 107 5.47 7.51 13.61
C LYS A 107 4.56 8.04 12.50
N TYR A 108 4.48 7.31 11.39
CA TYR A 108 3.71 7.70 10.19
C TYR A 108 2.52 6.76 9.95
N ILE A 109 2.68 5.49 10.30
CA ILE A 109 1.70 4.43 10.04
C ILE A 109 1.35 3.76 11.36
N LYS A 110 0.11 3.94 11.82
CA LYS A 110 -0.35 3.30 13.05
C LYS A 110 -0.82 1.88 12.81
N HIS A 111 -1.57 1.67 11.72
CA HIS A 111 -2.13 0.36 11.41
C HIS A 111 -2.04 0.06 9.92
N ILE A 112 -1.50 -1.11 9.59
CA ILE A 112 -1.56 -1.69 8.26
C ILE A 112 -2.53 -2.87 8.35
N ASN A 113 -3.63 -2.80 7.62
CA ASN A 113 -4.56 -3.91 7.49
C ASN A 113 -4.47 -4.46 6.07
N ALA A 114 -3.81 -5.61 5.94
CA ALA A 114 -3.70 -6.31 4.67
C ALA A 114 -4.45 -7.64 4.76
N LEU A 115 -5.39 -7.85 3.84
CA LEU A 115 -6.08 -9.12 3.67
C LEU A 115 -5.88 -9.62 2.25
N VAL A 116 -5.31 -10.81 2.14
CA VAL A 116 -5.10 -11.50 0.88
C VAL A 116 -6.02 -12.71 0.78
N PHE A 117 -6.58 -12.92 -0.41
CA PHE A 117 -7.39 -14.08 -0.72
C PHE A 117 -6.62 -15.02 -1.63
N THR A 118 -6.76 -16.32 -1.37
CA THR A 118 -6.32 -17.37 -2.29
C THR A 118 -7.24 -17.42 -3.51
N ASP A 119 -6.86 -18.19 -4.53
CA ASP A 119 -7.69 -18.41 -5.71
C ASP A 119 -9.13 -18.86 -5.37
N ILE A 120 -9.29 -19.67 -4.31
CA ILE A 120 -10.62 -20.07 -3.82
C ILE A 120 -11.39 -18.85 -3.31
N GLY A 121 -10.75 -17.99 -2.52
CA GLY A 121 -11.38 -16.77 -2.01
C GLY A 121 -11.79 -15.81 -3.14
N LEU A 122 -10.99 -15.72 -4.21
CA LEU A 122 -11.28 -14.91 -5.39
C LEU A 122 -12.43 -15.46 -6.25
N ALA A 123 -12.77 -16.74 -6.11
CA ALA A 123 -13.90 -17.37 -6.78
C ALA A 123 -15.25 -17.12 -6.07
N ILE A 124 -15.23 -16.46 -4.91
CA ILE A 124 -16.43 -16.17 -4.11
C ILE A 124 -16.88 -14.73 -4.38
N ASP A 125 -18.13 -14.56 -4.84
CA ASP A 125 -18.67 -13.25 -5.21
C ASP A 125 -18.86 -12.29 -4.02
N GLU A 126 -19.26 -12.80 -2.85
CA GLU A 126 -19.45 -12.01 -1.63
C GLU A 126 -19.08 -12.82 -0.39
N ILE A 127 -18.23 -12.26 0.48
CA ILE A 127 -17.80 -12.87 1.75
C ILE A 127 -18.30 -12.02 2.91
N THR A 128 -18.99 -12.66 3.86
CA THR A 128 -19.39 -12.03 5.15
C THR A 128 -18.59 -12.65 6.29
N ILE A 129 -17.73 -11.85 6.93
CA ILE A 129 -16.96 -12.25 8.11
C ILE A 129 -17.86 -12.13 9.35
N LYS A 130 -18.13 -13.25 10.03
CA LYS A 130 -19.05 -13.32 11.19
C LYS A 130 -18.36 -13.31 12.54
N GLU A 131 -17.11 -13.75 12.60
CA GLU A 131 -16.33 -13.87 13.83
C GLU A 131 -14.86 -13.56 13.54
N ASN A 132 -14.15 -13.05 14.55
CA ASN A 132 -12.69 -12.97 14.55
C ASN A 132 -12.22 -13.95 15.62
N LEU A 133 -11.56 -15.02 15.20
CA LEU A 133 -10.97 -15.98 16.12
C LEU A 133 -9.70 -15.35 16.72
N ALA A 134 -9.48 -15.52 18.01
CA ALA A 134 -8.25 -15.08 18.67
C ALA A 134 -7.11 -16.04 18.33
N ASP A 135 -5.87 -15.55 18.40
CA ASP A 135 -4.69 -16.36 18.16
C ASP A 135 -4.64 -17.55 19.14
N HIS A 136 -4.60 -18.75 18.58
CA HIS A 136 -4.08 -19.91 19.28
C HIS A 136 -2.57 -19.96 19.01
N HIS A 137 -1.76 -19.96 20.07
CA HIS A 137 -0.34 -20.27 19.93
C HIS A 137 -0.24 -21.73 19.47
N TYR A 138 0.12 -21.92 18.21
CA TYR A 138 0.52 -23.22 17.69
C TYR A 138 2.01 -23.40 17.99
N ASP A 139 2.37 -24.50 18.65
CA ASP A 139 3.78 -24.91 18.75
C ASP A 139 4.29 -25.17 17.33
N SER A 140 5.55 -24.81 17.07
CA SER A 140 6.16 -24.80 15.73
C SER A 140 6.14 -26.14 14.99
N ASP A 141 5.88 -27.23 15.71
CA ASP A 141 5.85 -28.60 15.19
C ASP A 141 4.50 -28.95 14.51
N ASP A 142 3.47 -28.10 14.65
CA ASP A 142 2.11 -28.36 14.14
C ASP A 142 1.79 -27.66 12.81
N LEU A 143 2.73 -26.95 12.20
CA LEU A 143 2.47 -26.29 10.92
C LEU A 143 2.45 -27.31 9.76
N PRO A 144 1.36 -27.40 8.99
CA PRO A 144 1.31 -28.28 7.83
C PRO A 144 2.39 -27.87 6.81
N GLN A 145 3.22 -28.85 6.44
CA GLN A 145 4.19 -28.72 5.36
C GLN A 145 3.43 -28.65 4.04
N TYR A 146 3.20 -27.44 3.54
CA TYR A 146 2.68 -27.27 2.19
C TYR A 146 3.82 -27.53 1.20
N SER A 147 3.67 -28.62 0.44
CA SER A 147 4.56 -29.06 -0.65
C SER A 147 4.32 -28.30 -1.95
#